data_AF-A0A1Y3A7R8-F1
#
_entry.id   AF-A0A1Y3A7R8-F1
#
_cell.length_a   1.000
_cell.length_b   1.000
_cell.length_c   1.000
_cell.angle_alpha   90.00
_cell.angle_beta   90.00
_cell.angle_gamma   90.00
#
_symmetry.space_group_name_H-M   'P 1'
#
loop_
_entity.id
_entity.type
_entity.pdbx_description
1 polymer ?
#
loop_
_entity_poly.entity_id
_entity_poly.type
_entity_poly.pdbx_seq_one_letter_code
_entity_poly.pdbx_strand_id
1 'polypeptide(L)'
;VLEVDEKTISGRDGETEILEGVVGDETAKLPFTDWQPRSEIEAGADLRIEDVYVREFRGVPSINLTEFSAVTPLPDPVEVAEDAPRLSVAEAVGSGGMFDVEVVGNVLEVRDGSGLIERCPECGRVVQNGQCRSHGDVEGEDDLRVKAILDDGTDTVTVVLDDELTAEVYGGGLDDALDAAKDAMDKSVVADAIAETLVGRAYRVRGNLSVDDYGATLDAVEFELADDDPADRARAALAEVGE
;
A
#
# COMPACT_ATOMS: atom_id res chain seq x y z
N VAL A 1 -19.85 -4.25 0.78
CA VAL A 1 -18.64 -4.55 1.59
C VAL A 1 -17.75 -5.44 0.75
N LEU A 2 -16.50 -5.06 0.52
CA LEU A 2 -15.57 -5.80 -0.33
C LEU A 2 -14.76 -6.80 0.50
N GLU A 3 -14.24 -6.34 1.63
CA GLU A 3 -13.42 -7.12 2.56
C GLU A 3 -13.85 -6.80 3.98
N VAL A 4 -13.74 -7.78 4.87
CA VAL A 4 -13.99 -7.61 6.30
C VAL A 4 -13.22 -8.66 7.09
N ASP A 5 -12.52 -8.20 8.12
CA ASP A 5 -11.75 -9.00 9.05
C ASP A 5 -12.12 -8.61 10.49
N GLU A 6 -12.18 -9.61 11.36
CA GLU A 6 -12.39 -9.42 12.79
C GLU A 6 -11.05 -9.31 13.51
N LYS A 7 -10.93 -8.32 14.40
CA LYS A 7 -9.69 -8.05 15.11
C LYS A 7 -9.94 -7.66 16.55
N THR A 8 -9.09 -8.15 17.44
CA THR A 8 -9.04 -7.69 18.83
C THR A 8 -7.89 -6.71 18.97
N ILE A 9 -8.21 -5.47 19.37
CA ILE A 9 -7.22 -4.43 19.64
C ILE A 9 -7.11 -4.15 21.14
N SER A 10 -5.89 -3.98 21.64
CA SER A 10 -5.64 -3.60 23.03
C SER A 10 -5.57 -2.08 23.14
N GLY A 11 -6.63 -1.47 23.67
CA GLY A 11 -6.72 -0.04 23.94
C GLY A 11 -6.44 0.33 25.38
N ARG A 12 -6.60 1.63 25.69
CA ARG A 12 -6.46 2.16 27.06
C ARG A 12 -7.48 1.54 28.04
N ASP A 13 -8.64 1.18 27.53
CA ASP A 13 -9.78 0.66 28.31
C ASP A 13 -9.87 -0.89 28.29
N GLY A 14 -8.83 -1.56 27.77
CA GLY A 14 -8.77 -3.02 27.66
C GLY A 14 -8.82 -3.50 26.21
N GLU A 15 -9.11 -4.78 26.03
CA GLU A 15 -9.31 -5.38 24.71
C GLU A 15 -10.66 -4.95 24.13
N THR A 16 -10.69 -4.68 22.83
CA THR A 16 -11.91 -4.30 22.09
C THR A 16 -11.91 -5.07 20.78
N GLU A 17 -13.01 -5.77 20.51
CA GLU A 17 -13.25 -6.42 19.23
C GLU A 17 -13.81 -5.39 18.24
N ILE A 18 -13.25 -5.38 17.04
CA ILE A 18 -13.64 -4.50 15.94
C ILE A 18 -13.75 -5.31 14.65
N LEU A 19 -14.51 -4.78 13.69
CA LEU A 19 -14.37 -5.17 12.28
C LEU A 19 -13.58 -4.10 11.55
N GLU A 20 -12.60 -4.50 10.76
CA GLU A 20 -11.91 -3.63 9.80
C GLU A 20 -12.07 -4.21 8.40
N GLY A 21 -12.04 -3.38 7.37
CA GLY A 21 -12.19 -3.86 6.00
C GLY A 21 -12.37 -2.73 5.01
N VAL A 22 -12.93 -3.06 3.84
CA VAL A 22 -13.12 -2.12 2.74
C VAL A 22 -14.59 -2.08 2.33
N VAL A 23 -15.14 -0.88 2.21
CA VAL A 23 -16.43 -0.61 1.55
C VAL A 23 -16.19 0.17 0.28
N GLY A 24 -17.05 0.03 -0.71
CA GLY A 24 -16.97 0.81 -1.94
C GLY A 24 -18.34 1.06 -2.53
N ASP A 25 -18.40 2.11 -3.34
CA ASP A 25 -19.53 2.45 -4.21
C ASP A 25 -19.01 2.87 -5.59
N GLU A 26 -19.87 3.48 -6.41
CA GLU A 26 -19.53 3.97 -7.76
C GLU A 26 -18.44 5.06 -7.74
N THR A 27 -18.19 5.68 -6.59
CA THR A 27 -17.29 6.83 -6.45
C THR A 27 -15.90 6.43 -5.98
N ALA A 28 -15.80 5.56 -4.98
CA ALA A 28 -14.52 5.17 -4.40
C ALA A 28 -14.64 3.91 -3.53
N LYS A 29 -13.48 3.31 -3.24
CA LYS A 29 -13.30 2.34 -2.16
C LYS A 29 -12.66 3.06 -0.98
N LEU A 30 -13.08 2.73 0.24
CA LEU A 30 -12.56 3.31 1.47
C LEU A 30 -12.43 2.24 2.57
N PRO A 31 -11.40 2.34 3.41
CA PRO A 31 -11.29 1.50 4.58
C PRO A 31 -12.35 1.90 5.60
N PHE A 32 -12.91 0.92 6.29
CA PHE A 32 -13.82 1.16 7.42
C PHE A 32 -13.35 0.48 8.70
N THR A 33 -13.84 1.00 9.82
CA THR A 33 -13.74 0.34 11.12
C THR A 33 -15.09 0.37 11.79
N ASP A 34 -15.63 -0.81 12.14
CA ASP A 34 -16.77 -0.94 13.03
C ASP A 34 -16.30 -1.24 14.45
N TRP A 35 -16.54 -0.29 15.35
CA TRP A 35 -16.22 -0.39 16.77
C TRP A 35 -17.23 -1.24 17.55
N GLN A 36 -18.29 -1.72 16.90
CA GLN A 36 -19.23 -2.70 17.43
C GLN A 36 -19.45 -3.78 16.37
N PRO A 37 -18.77 -4.94 16.44
CA PRO A 37 -18.81 -5.95 15.39
C PRO A 37 -20.24 -6.40 15.02
N ARG A 38 -20.81 -5.78 13.97
CA ARG A 38 -22.16 -6.06 13.49
C ARG A 38 -22.13 -7.24 12.54
N SER A 39 -22.97 -8.23 12.80
CA SER A 39 -23.14 -9.41 11.96
C SER A 39 -23.63 -9.11 10.54
N GLU A 40 -24.23 -7.94 10.33
CA GLU A 40 -24.70 -7.49 9.02
C GLU A 40 -23.55 -7.10 8.09
N ILE A 41 -22.35 -6.82 8.63
CA ILE A 41 -21.18 -6.43 7.86
C ILE A 41 -20.39 -7.69 7.51
N GLU A 42 -20.76 -8.29 6.38
CA GLU A 42 -20.10 -9.47 5.80
C GLU A 42 -19.57 -9.13 4.40
N ALA A 43 -18.50 -9.81 3.96
CA ALA A 43 -17.98 -9.66 2.61
C ALA A 43 -19.07 -9.96 1.56
N GLY A 44 -19.20 -9.07 0.56
CA GLY A 44 -20.25 -9.12 -0.45
C GLY A 44 -21.61 -8.52 -0.04
N ALA A 45 -21.77 -8.03 1.19
CA ALA A 45 -23.03 -7.43 1.63
C ALA A 45 -23.25 -6.03 1.02
N ASP A 46 -24.44 -5.79 0.50
CA ASP A 46 -24.94 -4.48 0.07
C ASP A 46 -25.67 -3.80 1.23
N LEU A 47 -25.14 -2.69 1.72
CA LEU A 47 -25.57 -2.08 2.97
C LEU A 47 -25.82 -0.58 2.82
N ARG A 48 -26.86 -0.10 3.49
CA ARG A 48 -27.02 1.31 3.87
C ARG A 48 -26.44 1.49 5.25
N ILE A 49 -25.38 2.28 5.34
CA ILE A 49 -24.68 2.59 6.59
C ILE A 49 -24.93 4.07 6.92
N GLU A 50 -25.55 4.34 8.06
CA GLU A 50 -25.95 5.67 8.51
C GLU A 50 -25.27 6.06 9.82
N ASP A 51 -25.21 7.36 10.09
CA ASP A 51 -24.62 7.92 11.30
C ASP A 51 -23.16 7.46 11.54
N VAL A 52 -22.37 7.48 10.45
CA VAL A 52 -20.92 7.25 10.46
C VAL A 52 -20.17 8.57 10.62
N TYR A 53 -18.92 8.48 11.04
CA TYR A 53 -18.00 9.60 10.95
C TYR A 53 -16.78 9.25 10.11
N VAL A 54 -16.19 10.26 9.46
CA VAL A 54 -14.96 10.09 8.70
C VAL A 54 -13.80 10.52 9.58
N ARG A 55 -12.76 9.68 9.62
CA ARG A 55 -11.46 10.00 10.20
C ARG A 55 -10.41 9.87 9.13
N GLU A 56 -9.52 10.85 9.06
CA GLU A 56 -8.38 10.81 8.15
C GLU A 56 -7.14 10.30 8.88
N PHE A 57 -6.37 9.44 8.21
CA PHE A 57 -5.04 9.03 8.65
C PHE A 57 -4.05 9.17 7.49
N ARG A 58 -3.08 10.08 7.64
CA ARG A 58 -2.07 10.40 6.61
C ARG A 58 -2.70 10.68 5.23
N GLY A 59 -3.76 11.48 5.23
CA GLY A 59 -4.49 11.84 4.00
C GLY A 59 -5.54 10.84 3.55
N VAL A 60 -5.53 9.61 4.05
CA VAL A 60 -6.51 8.59 3.63
C VAL A 60 -7.74 8.67 4.52
N PRO A 61 -8.94 8.96 3.97
CA PRO A 61 -10.17 8.96 4.74
C PRO A 61 -10.61 7.52 5.06
N SER A 62 -11.13 7.32 6.27
CA SER A 62 -11.67 6.05 6.75
C SER A 62 -13.04 6.27 7.38
N ILE A 63 -13.98 5.38 7.04
CA ILE A 63 -15.35 5.39 7.56
C ILE A 63 -15.37 4.67 8.90
N ASN A 64 -15.89 5.30 9.94
CA ASN A 64 -15.94 4.73 11.27
C ASN A 64 -17.39 4.61 11.77
N LEU A 65 -17.77 3.39 12.16
CA LEU A 65 -19.08 3.07 12.71
C LEU A 65 -19.00 2.99 14.23
N THR A 66 -19.94 3.62 14.91
CA THR A 66 -20.01 3.69 16.38
C THR A 66 -21.25 2.98 16.90
N GLU A 67 -21.51 3.03 18.20
CA GLU A 67 -22.76 2.57 18.81
C GLU A 67 -24.02 3.24 18.23
N PHE A 68 -23.88 4.43 17.64
CA PHE A 68 -25.00 5.18 17.07
C PHE A 68 -25.25 4.87 15.60
N SER A 69 -24.34 4.15 14.94
CA SER A 69 -24.45 3.87 13.52
C SER A 69 -25.53 2.81 13.26
N ALA A 70 -26.29 3.01 12.19
CA ALA A 70 -27.31 2.06 11.73
C ALA A 70 -26.83 1.38 10.44
N VAL A 71 -26.93 0.04 10.39
CA VAL A 71 -26.57 -0.77 9.23
C VAL A 71 -27.82 -1.52 8.79
N THR A 72 -28.24 -1.33 7.54
CA THR A 72 -29.43 -1.98 6.98
C THR A 72 -29.08 -2.61 5.64
N PRO A 73 -29.40 -3.91 5.40
CA PRO A 73 -29.23 -4.52 4.09
C PRO A 73 -30.04 -3.79 3.01
N LEU A 74 -29.42 -3.57 1.86
CA LEU A 74 -30.08 -3.04 0.67
C LEU A 74 -30.63 -4.21 -0.16
N PRO A 75 -31.84 -4.04 -0.75
CA PRO A 75 -32.43 -5.05 -1.62
C PRO A 75 -31.81 -5.06 -3.03
N ASP A 76 -31.27 -3.92 -3.45
CA ASP A 76 -30.63 -3.72 -4.74
C ASP A 76 -29.10 -3.66 -4.54
N PRO A 77 -28.30 -4.29 -5.42
CA PRO A 77 -26.85 -4.23 -5.32
C PRO A 77 -26.31 -2.81 -5.43
N VAL A 78 -25.25 -2.51 -4.68
CA VAL A 78 -24.48 -1.28 -4.82
C VAL A 78 -23.42 -1.52 -5.90
N GLU A 79 -23.45 -0.71 -6.97
CA GLU A 79 -22.38 -0.72 -7.97
C GLU A 79 -21.09 -0.21 -7.33
N VAL A 80 -19.99 -0.93 -7.56
CA VAL A 80 -18.67 -0.57 -7.04
C VAL A 80 -17.74 -0.34 -8.21
N ALA A 81 -16.94 0.72 -8.15
CA ALA A 81 -15.88 0.96 -9.12
C ALA A 81 -14.90 -0.23 -9.14
N GLU A 82 -14.77 -0.89 -10.29
CA GLU A 82 -13.84 -2.01 -10.44
C GLU A 82 -12.39 -1.52 -10.38
N ASP A 83 -12.07 -0.54 -11.22
CA ASP A 83 -10.74 0.05 -11.35
C ASP A 83 -10.48 1.17 -10.36
N ALA A 84 -9.23 1.24 -9.87
CA ALA A 84 -8.75 2.41 -9.15
C ALA A 84 -8.68 3.62 -10.09
N PRO A 85 -8.98 4.85 -9.60
CA PRO A 85 -8.69 6.06 -10.36
C PRO A 85 -7.20 6.12 -10.72
N ARG A 86 -6.91 6.22 -12.01
CA ARG A 86 -5.56 6.43 -12.53
C ARG A 86 -5.25 7.92 -12.58
N LEU A 87 -4.21 8.34 -11.87
CA LEU A 87 -3.80 9.75 -11.74
C LEU A 87 -2.32 9.93 -12.10
N SER A 88 -1.94 11.17 -12.41
CA SER A 88 -0.52 11.53 -12.34
C SER A 88 -0.03 11.52 -10.88
N VAL A 89 1.26 11.32 -10.68
CA VAL A 89 1.87 11.33 -9.35
C VAL A 89 1.63 12.68 -8.66
N ALA A 90 1.76 13.80 -9.37
CA ALA A 90 1.48 15.13 -8.81
C ALA A 90 0.02 15.29 -8.36
N GLU A 91 -0.95 14.80 -9.12
CA GLU A 91 -2.37 14.87 -8.74
C GLU A 91 -2.68 14.01 -7.52
N ALA A 92 -2.14 12.78 -7.49
CA ALA A 92 -2.33 11.86 -6.37
C ALA A 92 -1.66 12.41 -5.10
N VAL A 93 -0.43 12.90 -5.18
CA VAL A 93 0.27 13.54 -4.05
C VAL A 93 -0.45 14.82 -3.61
N GLY A 94 -0.94 15.61 -4.57
CA GLY A 94 -1.67 16.85 -4.33
C GLY A 94 -3.01 16.65 -3.60
N SER A 95 -3.60 15.45 -3.63
CA SER A 95 -4.81 15.13 -2.86
C SER A 95 -4.53 14.98 -1.35
N GLY A 96 -3.26 14.87 -0.96
CA GLY A 96 -2.81 14.65 0.41
C GLY A 96 -2.80 13.18 0.84
N GLY A 97 -3.33 12.27 0.02
CA GLY A 97 -3.48 10.84 0.27
C GLY A 97 -4.72 10.29 -0.44
N MET A 98 -4.71 9.00 -0.75
CA MET A 98 -5.81 8.32 -1.45
C MET A 98 -5.80 6.82 -1.16
N PHE A 99 -6.97 6.25 -0.93
CA PHE A 99 -7.14 4.81 -0.88
C PHE A 99 -7.41 4.28 -2.29
N ASP A 100 -6.78 3.16 -2.66
CA ASP A 100 -6.96 2.51 -3.95
C ASP A 100 -6.74 3.46 -5.15
N VAL A 101 -5.48 3.87 -5.39
CA VAL A 101 -5.08 4.71 -6.53
C VAL A 101 -4.12 3.95 -7.45
N GLU A 102 -4.21 4.20 -8.75
CA GLU A 102 -3.24 3.71 -9.73
C GLU A 102 -2.37 4.85 -10.26
N VAL A 103 -1.06 4.63 -10.30
CA VAL A 103 -0.08 5.51 -10.94
C VAL A 103 0.81 4.71 -11.89
N VAL A 104 1.32 5.37 -12.94
CA VAL A 104 2.26 4.75 -13.88
C VAL A 104 3.48 5.64 -14.04
N GLY A 105 4.65 5.12 -13.70
CA GLY A 105 5.90 5.87 -13.73
C GLY A 105 7.12 4.98 -13.92
N ASN A 106 8.29 5.60 -14.02
CA ASN A 106 9.57 4.91 -14.09
C ASN A 106 10.16 4.75 -12.69
N VAL A 107 10.70 3.57 -12.39
CA VAL A 107 11.50 3.39 -11.18
C VAL A 107 12.87 4.02 -11.38
N LEU A 108 13.19 5.03 -10.59
CA LEU A 108 14.45 5.77 -10.66
C LEU A 108 15.53 5.17 -9.76
N GLU A 109 15.14 4.64 -8.60
CA GLU A 109 16.06 4.18 -7.56
C GLU A 109 15.37 3.14 -6.68
N VAL A 110 16.13 2.15 -6.21
CA VAL A 110 15.77 1.29 -5.07
C VAL A 110 16.54 1.79 -3.86
N ARG A 111 15.83 2.25 -2.82
CA ARG A 111 16.37 2.89 -1.62
C ARG A 111 16.97 1.88 -0.65
N ASP A 112 17.83 2.39 0.24
CA ASP A 112 18.31 1.65 1.41
C ASP A 112 17.17 1.06 2.25
N GLY A 113 17.42 -0.14 2.78
CA GLY A 113 16.39 -0.92 3.48
C GLY A 113 15.38 -1.55 2.53
N SER A 114 15.81 -1.84 1.31
CA SER A 114 15.16 -2.76 0.36
C SER A 114 15.89 -4.10 0.32
N GLY A 115 15.29 -5.12 -0.29
CA GLY A 115 15.81 -6.48 -0.32
C GLY A 115 15.55 -7.22 0.99
N LEU A 116 16.56 -7.95 1.47
CA LEU A 116 16.52 -8.66 2.75
C LEU A 116 16.71 -7.69 3.92
N ILE A 117 15.67 -7.55 4.74
CA ILE A 117 15.66 -6.69 5.93
C ILE A 117 15.38 -7.51 7.19
N GLU A 118 15.54 -6.89 8.35
CA GLU A 118 15.16 -7.46 9.64
C GLU A 118 14.12 -6.55 10.31
N ARG A 119 13.10 -7.13 10.93
CA ARG A 119 12.06 -6.41 11.67
C ARG A 119 12.11 -6.70 13.15
N CYS A 120 11.72 -5.70 13.93
CA CYS A 120 11.58 -5.84 15.36
C CYS A 120 10.34 -6.70 15.65
N PRO A 121 10.45 -7.83 16.36
CA PRO A 121 9.32 -8.71 16.64
C PRO A 121 8.21 -8.04 17.47
N GLU A 122 8.54 -6.94 18.17
CA GLU A 122 7.59 -6.23 19.02
C GLU A 122 6.81 -5.11 18.29
N CYS A 123 7.35 -4.53 17.21
CA CYS A 123 6.68 -3.40 16.53
C CYS A 123 6.75 -3.41 15.01
N GLY A 124 7.35 -4.43 14.39
CA GLY A 124 7.47 -4.57 12.94
C GLY A 124 8.36 -3.52 12.24
N ARG A 125 9.00 -2.61 13.00
CA ARG A 125 9.93 -1.62 12.43
C ARG A 125 11.24 -2.27 12.04
N VAL A 126 11.86 -1.75 10.99
CA VAL A 126 13.16 -2.24 10.53
C VAL A 126 14.24 -2.02 11.58
N VAL A 127 14.99 -3.09 11.82
CA VAL A 127 16.12 -3.19 12.73
C VAL A 127 17.39 -2.84 11.96
N GLN A 128 18.30 -2.13 12.62
CA GLN A 128 19.63 -1.84 12.08
C GLN A 128 20.67 -2.30 13.08
N ASN A 129 21.57 -3.20 12.64
CA ASN A 129 22.64 -3.76 13.48
C ASN A 129 22.12 -4.35 14.81
N GLY A 130 21.00 -5.09 14.77
CA GLY A 130 20.37 -5.66 15.96
C GLY A 130 19.66 -4.65 16.87
N GLN A 131 19.48 -3.39 16.44
CA GLN A 131 18.84 -2.35 17.24
C GLN A 131 17.55 -1.83 16.61
N CYS A 132 16.46 -1.89 17.38
CA CYS A 132 15.21 -1.20 17.15
C CYS A 132 15.24 0.19 17.80
N ARG A 133 14.78 1.21 17.07
CA ARG A 133 14.72 2.60 17.59
C ARG A 133 13.81 2.77 18.81
N SER A 134 12.84 1.88 19.01
CA SER A 134 11.90 1.92 20.13
C SER A 134 12.27 1.00 21.28
N HIS A 135 12.75 -0.20 20.98
CA HIS A 135 12.91 -1.28 21.96
C HIS A 135 14.38 -1.62 22.26
N GLY A 136 15.32 -0.94 21.62
CA GLY A 136 16.76 -1.16 21.83
C GLY A 136 17.23 -2.44 21.16
N ASP A 137 18.07 -3.21 21.84
CA ASP A 137 18.63 -4.44 21.31
C ASP A 137 17.54 -5.52 21.16
N VAL A 138 17.36 -6.02 19.94
CA VAL A 138 16.37 -7.04 19.58
C VAL A 138 16.96 -8.05 18.60
N GLU A 139 16.51 -9.30 18.67
CA GLU A 139 16.76 -10.29 17.62
C GLU A 139 15.76 -10.04 16.49
N GLY A 140 16.25 -9.60 15.34
CA GLY A 140 15.41 -9.25 14.20
C GLY A 140 14.80 -10.48 13.52
N GLU A 141 13.57 -10.34 13.05
CA GLU A 141 12.92 -11.34 12.19
C GLU A 141 13.18 -10.97 10.73
N ASP A 142 13.79 -11.89 9.97
CA ASP A 142 14.09 -11.66 8.56
C ASP A 142 12.81 -11.46 7.75
N ASP A 143 12.84 -10.50 6.83
CA ASP A 143 11.70 -10.12 5.99
C ASP A 143 12.19 -9.57 4.64
N LEU A 144 11.29 -9.49 3.67
CA LEU A 144 11.52 -8.87 2.36
C LEU A 144 10.73 -7.56 2.23
N ARG A 145 11.37 -6.56 1.63
CA ARG A 145 10.70 -5.31 1.28
C ARG A 145 11.40 -4.61 0.14
N VAL A 146 10.67 -3.90 -0.70
CA VAL A 146 11.26 -2.91 -1.62
C VAL A 146 10.77 -1.51 -1.27
N LYS A 147 11.69 -0.54 -1.35
CA LYS A 147 11.39 0.89 -1.37
C LYS A 147 11.92 1.46 -2.68
N ALA A 148 11.05 1.65 -3.66
CA ALA A 148 11.41 2.21 -4.95
C ALA A 148 10.96 3.67 -5.06
N ILE A 149 11.71 4.50 -5.78
CA ILE A 149 11.28 5.84 -6.15
C ILE A 149 10.67 5.78 -7.55
N LEU A 150 9.39 6.12 -7.66
CA LEU A 150 8.64 6.16 -8.91
C LEU A 150 8.46 7.62 -9.36
N ASP A 151 8.66 7.89 -10.64
CA ASP A 151 8.54 9.21 -11.26
C ASP A 151 7.80 9.11 -12.61
N ASP A 152 6.75 9.90 -12.78
CA ASP A 152 5.97 9.97 -14.03
C ASP A 152 6.25 11.24 -14.85
N GLY A 153 7.17 12.09 -14.40
CA GLY A 153 7.50 13.39 -14.95
C GLY A 153 6.73 14.56 -14.33
N THR A 154 5.70 14.30 -13.50
CA THR A 154 4.92 15.34 -12.82
C THR A 154 5.34 15.53 -11.37
N ASP A 155 5.66 14.45 -10.66
CA ASP A 155 6.25 14.44 -9.31
C ASP A 155 6.86 13.04 -9.03
N THR A 156 7.33 12.81 -7.80
CA THR A 156 7.89 11.54 -7.33
C THR A 156 7.13 10.97 -6.15
N VAL A 157 7.06 9.64 -6.05
CA VAL A 157 6.47 8.92 -4.91
C VAL A 157 7.35 7.74 -4.51
N THR A 158 7.43 7.46 -3.20
CA THR A 158 8.07 6.23 -2.72
C THR A 158 7.07 5.08 -2.81
N VAL A 159 7.33 4.10 -3.65
CA VAL A 159 6.56 2.85 -3.71
C VAL A 159 7.15 1.85 -2.73
N VAL A 160 6.31 1.27 -1.89
CA VAL A 160 6.68 0.20 -0.95
C VAL A 160 6.04 -1.09 -1.43
N LEU A 161 6.87 -2.12 -1.63
CA LEU A 161 6.42 -3.49 -1.87
C LEU A 161 6.60 -4.29 -0.58
N ASP A 162 5.58 -5.06 -0.20
CA ASP A 162 5.64 -6.02 0.90
C ASP A 162 6.46 -7.26 0.52
N ASP A 163 6.46 -8.28 1.37
CA ASP A 163 7.25 -9.48 1.19
C ASP A 163 6.81 -10.29 -0.04
N GLU A 164 5.50 -10.40 -0.29
CA GLU A 164 4.94 -11.11 -1.44
C GLU A 164 5.37 -10.44 -2.75
N LEU A 165 5.07 -9.16 -2.92
CA LEU A 165 5.45 -8.41 -4.14
C LEU A 165 6.98 -8.30 -4.28
N THR A 166 7.72 -8.21 -3.17
CA THR A 166 9.19 -8.22 -3.20
C THR A 166 9.73 -9.55 -3.70
N ALA A 167 9.18 -10.68 -3.26
CA ALA A 167 9.58 -12.00 -3.71
C ALA A 167 9.34 -12.18 -5.22
N GLU A 168 8.22 -11.66 -5.73
CA GLU A 168 7.90 -11.68 -7.16
C GLU A 168 8.93 -10.91 -7.99
N VAL A 169 9.27 -9.67 -7.60
CA VAL A 169 10.25 -8.86 -8.34
C VAL A 169 11.68 -9.38 -8.21
N TYR A 170 12.02 -10.01 -7.08
CA TYR A 170 13.31 -10.67 -6.88
C TYR A 170 13.41 -11.99 -7.67
N GLY A 171 12.27 -12.67 -7.88
CA GLY A 171 12.21 -13.98 -8.53
C GLY A 171 12.51 -15.15 -7.60
N GLY A 172 12.35 -14.96 -6.28
CA GLY A 172 12.63 -15.96 -5.25
C GLY A 172 12.05 -15.55 -3.89
N GLY A 173 11.86 -16.51 -2.99
CA GLY A 173 11.29 -16.26 -1.65
C GLY A 173 12.33 -15.78 -0.63
N LEU A 174 11.90 -15.64 0.62
CA LEU A 174 12.77 -15.26 1.74
C LEU A 174 13.95 -16.22 1.92
N ASP A 175 13.72 -17.53 1.79
CA ASP A 175 14.78 -18.55 1.90
C ASP A 175 15.85 -18.37 0.81
N ASP A 176 15.44 -18.11 -0.44
CA ASP A 176 16.36 -17.87 -1.55
C ASP A 176 17.18 -16.58 -1.33
N ALA A 177 16.55 -15.54 -0.79
CA ALA A 177 17.22 -14.29 -0.44
C ALA A 177 18.23 -14.49 0.71
N LEU A 178 17.89 -15.27 1.73
CA LEU A 178 18.77 -15.62 2.83
C LEU A 178 20.00 -16.41 2.35
N ASP A 179 19.79 -17.38 1.46
CA ASP A 179 20.88 -18.18 0.93
C ASP A 179 21.79 -17.37 0.02
N ALA A 180 21.24 -16.50 -0.84
CA ALA A 180 22.02 -15.56 -1.64
C ALA A 180 22.87 -14.62 -0.77
N ALA A 181 22.30 -14.08 0.30
CA ALA A 181 23.01 -13.21 1.23
C ALA A 181 24.14 -13.94 1.98
N LYS A 182 23.92 -15.20 2.39
CA LYS A 182 24.95 -16.04 3.03
C LYS A 182 26.10 -16.36 2.07
N ASP A 183 25.78 -16.73 0.84
CA ASP A 183 26.77 -17.09 -0.19
C ASP A 183 27.64 -15.88 -0.57
N ALA A 184 27.04 -14.69 -0.66
CA ALA A 184 27.74 -13.44 -0.91
C ALA A 184 28.45 -12.87 0.33
N MET A 185 28.09 -13.34 1.53
CA MET A 185 28.40 -12.70 2.81
C MET A 185 27.99 -11.22 2.86
N ASP A 186 26.92 -10.87 2.14
CA ASP A 186 26.42 -9.49 2.01
C ASP A 186 24.90 -9.51 1.81
N LYS A 187 24.15 -8.82 2.68
CA LYS A 187 22.70 -8.72 2.55
C LYS A 187 22.27 -7.79 1.39
N SER A 188 23.16 -6.90 0.91
CA SER A 188 22.80 -5.96 -0.17
C SER A 188 22.55 -6.65 -1.50
N VAL A 189 23.09 -7.85 -1.70
CA VAL A 189 23.00 -8.58 -2.99
C VAL A 189 21.56 -8.76 -3.47
N VAL A 190 20.62 -8.91 -2.54
CA VAL A 190 19.19 -9.03 -2.84
C VAL A 190 18.64 -7.70 -3.36
N ALA A 191 18.97 -6.59 -2.70
CA ALA A 191 18.57 -5.25 -3.12
C ALA A 191 19.20 -4.88 -4.48
N ASP A 192 20.47 -5.24 -4.69
CA ASP A 192 21.19 -4.99 -5.93
C ASP A 192 20.55 -5.76 -7.12
N ALA A 193 20.22 -7.04 -6.93
CA ALA A 193 19.52 -7.85 -7.94
C ALA A 193 18.11 -7.30 -8.28
N ILE A 194 17.37 -6.84 -7.26
CA ILE A 194 16.09 -6.17 -7.46
C ILE A 194 16.29 -4.87 -8.25
N ALA A 195 17.30 -4.06 -7.89
CA ALA A 195 17.59 -2.79 -8.56
C ALA A 195 17.94 -3.00 -10.05
N GLU A 196 18.71 -4.04 -10.39
CA GLU A 196 19.01 -4.40 -11.80
C GLU A 196 17.75 -4.74 -12.60
N THR A 197 16.72 -5.24 -11.94
CA THR A 197 15.44 -5.59 -12.56
C THR A 197 14.52 -4.38 -12.69
N LEU A 198 14.40 -3.57 -11.65
CA LEU A 198 13.41 -2.50 -11.57
C LEU A 198 13.88 -1.18 -12.20
N VAL A 199 15.12 -0.76 -11.91
CA VAL A 199 15.56 0.60 -12.22
C VAL A 199 15.59 0.85 -13.73
N GLY A 200 15.02 1.98 -14.13
CA GLY A 200 14.95 2.42 -15.53
C GLY A 200 13.79 1.84 -16.32
N ARG A 201 12.92 1.02 -15.72
CA ARG A 201 11.70 0.50 -16.35
C ARG A 201 10.47 1.19 -15.80
N ALA A 202 9.41 1.21 -16.61
CA ALA A 202 8.12 1.74 -16.22
C ALA A 202 7.26 0.66 -15.58
N TYR A 203 6.50 1.04 -14.55
CA TYR A 203 5.60 0.16 -13.81
C TYR A 203 4.25 0.84 -13.59
N ARG A 204 3.19 0.04 -13.65
CA ARG A 204 1.87 0.35 -13.14
C ARG A 204 1.79 -0.11 -11.70
N VAL A 205 1.42 0.80 -10.82
CA VAL A 205 1.36 0.54 -9.37
C VAL A 205 0.00 0.94 -8.88
N ARG A 206 -0.71 0.00 -8.27
CA ARG A 206 -1.98 0.25 -7.59
C ARG A 206 -1.81 0.01 -6.10
N GLY A 207 -2.39 0.88 -5.28
CA GLY A 207 -2.28 0.76 -3.84
C GLY A 207 -2.77 1.96 -3.06
N ASN A 208 -2.25 2.10 -1.85
CA ASN A 208 -2.70 3.09 -0.88
C ASN A 208 -1.67 4.21 -0.76
N LEU A 209 -2.05 5.42 -1.17
CA LEU A 209 -1.18 6.58 -1.10
C LEU A 209 -1.39 7.31 0.21
N SER A 210 -0.29 7.53 0.93
CA SER A 210 -0.26 8.38 2.11
C SER A 210 0.76 9.51 1.94
N VAL A 211 0.42 10.71 2.40
CA VAL A 211 1.34 11.84 2.41
C VAL A 211 1.52 12.30 3.85
N ASP A 212 2.76 12.38 4.31
CA ASP A 212 3.11 12.94 5.60
C ASP A 212 4.32 13.88 5.49
N ASP A 213 4.84 14.33 6.64
CA ASP A 213 5.96 15.26 6.71
C ASP A 213 7.26 14.71 6.06
N TYR A 214 7.33 13.41 5.76
CA TYR A 214 8.48 12.75 5.14
C TYR A 214 8.31 12.51 3.63
N GLY A 215 7.16 12.89 3.07
CA GLY A 215 6.85 12.77 1.65
C GLY A 215 5.69 11.80 1.36
N ALA A 216 5.51 11.50 0.08
CA ALA A 216 4.46 10.60 -0.39
C ALA A 216 4.95 9.16 -0.44
N THR A 217 4.15 8.25 0.11
CA THR A 217 4.38 6.81 0.10
C THR A 217 3.17 6.08 -0.46
N LEU A 218 3.37 5.26 -1.49
CA LEU A 218 2.38 4.37 -2.07
C LEU A 218 2.70 2.94 -1.63
N ASP A 219 1.91 2.42 -0.69
CA ASP A 219 1.99 1.00 -0.31
C ASP A 219 1.25 0.19 -1.39
N ALA A 220 2.01 -0.56 -2.20
CA ALA A 220 1.50 -1.25 -3.37
C ALA A 220 0.72 -2.51 -2.97
N VAL A 221 -0.40 -2.74 -3.64
CA VAL A 221 -1.13 -4.02 -3.64
C VAL A 221 -0.98 -4.74 -4.98
N GLU A 222 -0.71 -4.00 -6.05
CA GLU A 222 -0.36 -4.54 -7.37
C GLU A 222 0.83 -3.76 -7.94
N PHE A 223 1.78 -4.47 -8.56
CA PHE A 223 2.99 -3.89 -9.15
C PHE A 223 3.38 -4.62 -10.43
N GLU A 224 3.07 -4.02 -11.58
CA GLU A 224 3.22 -4.65 -12.88
C GLU A 224 4.09 -3.83 -13.82
N LEU A 225 4.83 -4.50 -14.71
CA LEU A 225 5.59 -3.80 -15.75
C LEU A 225 4.62 -3.02 -16.65
N ALA A 226 4.86 -1.72 -16.84
CA ALA A 226 4.09 -0.94 -17.79
C ALA A 226 4.64 -1.19 -19.19
N ASP A 227 3.85 -1.89 -19.99
CA ASP A 227 4.11 -2.32 -21.35
C ASP A 227 3.43 -1.42 -22.39
N ASP A 228 3.11 -0.18 -22.01
CA ASP A 228 2.66 0.88 -22.92
C ASP A 228 3.70 1.10 -24.04
N ASP A 229 3.27 1.16 -25.30
CA ASP A 229 4.17 1.45 -26.44
C ASP A 229 4.83 2.83 -26.22
N PRO A 230 6.17 2.91 -26.15
CA PRO A 230 6.88 4.18 -26.02
C PRO A 230 6.49 5.20 -27.10
N ALA A 231 6.10 4.74 -28.30
CA ALA A 231 5.60 5.61 -29.35
C ALA A 231 4.24 6.23 -29.02
N ASP A 232 3.34 5.50 -28.34
CA ASP A 232 2.06 6.04 -27.89
C ASP A 232 2.25 7.07 -26.77
N ARG A 233 3.12 6.78 -25.79
CA ARG A 233 3.49 7.76 -24.75
C ARG A 233 4.09 9.03 -25.36
N ALA A 234 4.99 8.90 -26.34
CA ALA A 234 5.58 10.03 -27.02
C ALA A 234 4.55 10.86 -27.81
N ARG A 235 3.57 10.21 -28.46
CA ARG A 235 2.47 10.89 -29.17
C ARG A 235 1.56 11.64 -28.20
N ALA A 236 1.21 11.04 -27.06
CA ALA A 236 0.38 11.68 -26.04
C ALA A 236 1.07 12.95 -25.51
N ALA A 237 2.35 12.85 -25.12
CA ALA A 237 3.12 14.01 -24.67
C ALA A 237 3.24 15.11 -25.75
N LEU A 238 3.43 14.74 -27.01
CA LEU A 238 3.47 15.71 -28.12
C LEU A 238 2.12 16.41 -28.34
N ALA A 239 1.00 15.72 -28.11
CA ALA A 239 -0.32 16.32 -28.26
C ALA A 239 -0.57 17.42 -27.21
N GLU A 240 -0.09 17.25 -25.98
CA GLU A 240 -0.24 18.24 -24.90
C GLU A 240 0.56 19.53 -25.12
N VAL A 241 1.70 19.45 -25.81
CA VAL A 241 2.59 20.60 -26.07
C VAL A 241 2.30 21.25 -27.45
N GLY A 242 1.48 20.60 -28.28
CA GLY A 242 1.20 20.98 -29.66
C GLY A 242 0.05 21.97 -29.87
N GLU A 243 -0.65 22.38 -28.79
CA GLU A 243 -1.75 23.37 -28.81
C GLU A 243 -1.30 24.81 -28.52
#